data_AF-A0A7V5UER3-F1
#
_entry.id   AF-A0A7V5UER3-F1
#
_cell.length_a   1.000
_cell.length_b   1.000
_cell.length_c   1.000
_cell.angle_alpha   90.00
_cell.angle_beta   90.00
_cell.angle_gamma   90.00
#
_symmetry.space_group_name_H-M   'P 1'
#
loop_
_entity.id
_entity.type
_entity.pdbx_description
1 polymer ?
#
loop_
_entity_poly.entity_id
_entity_poly.type
_entity_poly.pdbx_seq_one_letter_code
_entity_poly.pdbx_strand_id
1 'polypeptide(L)'
;MKFILFLFLMPVLLLAQDHLLISEILIPPDTESRTAFIEIYNPTDQSVDMSQYFLANYNTYYNMVNGQYSTNTIHFLCDFSSAGVSLSPGKNLVVALDGSAFREKFGKAADFEIAGTDPDTPDLNARYVGSNPTLEFTRGMVVLFTWDGNSDLVQDVDYIPWGLLPFSSYWMDKSGVSVDGPDADATPSTYKDDLAVSQQKAPIAPTGGLSLQRLGITEINETATDGNGLTGHNEATEDWQQSFVATTPSPGSFSEVPGDGTGTAWLAPDTVDVEA
;
A
#
# COMPACT_ATOMS: atom_id res chain seq x y z
N MET A 1 21.60 47.82 -29.11
CA MET A 1 20.46 46.89 -29.20
C MET A 1 20.25 46.29 -27.81
N LYS A 2 19.10 46.55 -27.17
CA LYS A 2 18.77 45.98 -25.85
C LYS A 2 18.18 44.60 -26.08
N PHE A 3 18.87 43.55 -25.62
CA PHE A 3 18.31 42.20 -25.57
C PHE A 3 17.30 42.14 -24.44
N ILE A 4 16.03 41.94 -24.78
CA ILE A 4 14.98 41.61 -23.82
C ILE A 4 15.02 40.09 -23.66
N LEU A 5 15.42 39.62 -22.48
CA LEU A 5 15.35 38.22 -22.10
C LEU A 5 13.88 37.89 -21.78
N PHE A 6 13.21 37.18 -22.69
CA PHE A 6 11.89 36.61 -22.42
C PHE A 6 12.09 35.34 -21.60
N LEU A 7 11.78 35.39 -20.30
CA LEU A 7 11.71 34.20 -19.45
C LEU A 7 10.40 33.48 -19.79
N PHE A 8 10.49 32.40 -20.57
CA PHE A 8 9.35 31.51 -20.84
C PHE A 8 9.15 30.65 -19.59
N LEU A 9 8.18 31.02 -18.76
CA LEU A 9 7.72 30.17 -17.67
C LEU A 9 6.90 29.05 -18.32
N MET A 10 7.51 27.92 -18.67
CA MET A 10 6.73 26.72 -19.00
C MET A 10 5.94 26.34 -17.75
N PRO A 11 4.60 26.16 -17.82
CA PRO A 11 3.88 25.53 -16.74
C PRO A 11 4.47 24.12 -16.58
N VAL A 12 5.05 23.84 -15.41
CA VAL A 12 5.32 22.47 -15.00
C VAL A 12 3.94 21.84 -14.81
N LEU A 13 3.49 21.01 -15.76
CA LEU A 13 2.41 20.09 -15.47
C LEU A 13 2.98 19.10 -14.45
N LEU A 14 2.64 19.31 -13.17
CA LEU A 14 2.65 18.20 -12.23
C LEU A 14 1.57 17.24 -12.72
N LEU A 15 1.98 16.05 -13.16
CA LEU A 15 1.03 14.95 -13.30
C LEU A 15 0.60 14.62 -11.86
N ALA A 16 -0.67 14.83 -11.55
CA ALA A 16 -1.23 14.35 -10.30
C ALA A 16 -1.18 12.83 -10.30
N GLN A 17 -0.91 12.23 -9.14
CA GLN A 17 -1.12 10.80 -8.97
C GLN A 17 -2.61 10.53 -9.18
N ASP A 18 -2.92 9.50 -9.98
CA ASP A 18 -4.27 9.21 -10.47
C ASP A 18 -5.00 8.14 -9.64
N HIS A 19 -4.37 7.65 -8.57
CA HIS A 19 -4.86 6.58 -7.73
C HIS A 19 -4.40 6.74 -6.27
N LEU A 20 -4.96 5.90 -5.39
CA LEU A 20 -4.66 5.93 -3.95
C LEU A 20 -3.30 5.29 -3.67
N LEU A 21 -2.66 5.71 -2.58
CA LEU A 21 -1.36 5.20 -2.16
C LEU A 21 -1.43 4.56 -0.78
N ILE A 22 -0.72 3.46 -0.56
CA ILE A 22 -0.26 3.03 0.76
C ILE A 22 0.82 4.02 1.20
N SER A 23 0.52 4.85 2.20
CA SER A 23 1.41 5.90 2.69
C SER A 23 2.26 5.47 3.88
N GLU A 24 1.78 4.52 4.69
CA GLU A 24 2.50 4.02 5.85
C GLU A 24 2.11 2.58 6.18
N ILE A 25 3.09 1.78 6.58
CA ILE A 25 2.85 0.44 7.14
C ILE A 25 3.72 0.22 8.37
N LEU A 26 3.09 -0.12 9.49
CA LEU A 26 3.80 -0.61 10.66
C LEU A 26 3.83 -2.13 10.62
N ILE A 27 5.05 -2.67 10.48
CA ILE A 27 5.35 -4.11 10.55
C ILE A 27 6.07 -4.36 11.88
N PRO A 28 5.34 -4.55 12.99
CA PRO A 28 5.96 -4.71 14.30
C PRO A 28 6.60 -6.11 14.43
N PRO A 29 7.57 -6.27 15.34
CA PRO A 29 8.09 -7.60 15.69
C PRO A 29 6.96 -8.48 16.24
N ASP A 30 7.13 -9.81 16.17
CA ASP A 30 6.08 -10.79 16.52
C ASP A 30 5.49 -10.61 17.94
N THR A 31 6.27 -10.06 18.89
CA THR A 31 5.81 -9.77 20.26
C THR A 31 4.79 -8.63 20.34
N GLU A 32 4.70 -7.79 19.31
CA GLU A 32 3.80 -6.66 19.17
C GLU A 32 2.97 -6.74 17.88
N SER A 33 2.83 -7.94 17.28
CA SER A 33 2.19 -8.18 15.98
C SER A 33 0.82 -7.52 15.83
N ARG A 34 0.06 -7.47 16.93
CA ARG A 34 -1.28 -6.86 16.99
C ARG A 34 -1.28 -5.36 16.74
N THR A 35 -0.17 -4.67 16.93
CA THR A 35 -0.08 -3.20 16.76
C THR A 35 0.11 -2.75 15.31
N ALA A 36 0.17 -3.70 14.38
CA ALA A 36 0.29 -3.44 12.95
C ALA A 36 -0.86 -2.57 12.43
N PHE A 37 -0.54 -1.69 11.48
CA PHE A 37 -1.53 -0.92 10.74
C PHE A 37 -1.04 -0.63 9.32
N ILE A 38 -2.00 -0.29 8.47
CA ILE A 38 -1.80 0.18 7.09
C ILE A 38 -2.49 1.53 6.96
N GLU A 39 -1.81 2.52 6.40
CA GLU A 39 -2.36 3.82 6.06
C GLU A 39 -2.50 3.96 4.56
N ILE A 40 -3.65 4.47 4.12
CA ILE A 40 -3.96 4.77 2.73
C ILE A 40 -4.14 6.28 2.59
N TYR A 41 -3.55 6.88 1.56
CA TYR A 41 -3.62 8.30 1.23
C TYR A 41 -4.29 8.52 -0.12
N ASN A 42 -5.07 9.59 -0.23
CA ASN A 42 -5.61 10.06 -1.50
C ASN A 42 -4.83 11.28 -2.03
N PRO A 43 -3.87 11.08 -2.95
CA PRO A 43 -3.15 12.16 -3.63
C PRO A 43 -3.90 12.75 -4.83
N THR A 44 -5.04 12.17 -5.21
CA THR A 44 -5.82 12.64 -6.37
C THR A 44 -6.52 13.97 -6.04
N ASP A 45 -6.99 14.66 -7.08
CA ASP A 45 -7.75 15.90 -6.92
C ASP A 45 -9.25 15.69 -6.66
N GLN A 46 -9.71 14.44 -6.63
CA GLN A 46 -11.11 14.06 -6.39
C GLN A 46 -11.30 13.20 -5.14
N SER A 47 -12.51 13.25 -4.59
CA SER A 47 -12.95 12.27 -3.61
C SER A 47 -13.02 10.89 -4.27
N VAL A 48 -12.39 9.88 -3.67
CA VAL A 48 -12.44 8.49 -4.13
C VAL A 48 -13.49 7.74 -3.31
N ASP A 49 -14.40 7.05 -3.97
CA ASP A 49 -15.33 6.11 -3.30
C ASP A 49 -14.60 4.79 -3.06
N MET A 50 -14.50 4.38 -1.80
CA MET A 50 -13.77 3.18 -1.41
C MET A 50 -14.59 1.89 -1.59
N SER A 51 -15.87 1.96 -1.99
CA SER A 51 -16.78 0.80 -1.97
C SER A 51 -16.33 -0.43 -2.76
N GLN A 52 -15.44 -0.25 -3.75
CA GLN A 52 -14.88 -1.33 -4.58
C GLN A 52 -13.40 -1.64 -4.26
N TYR A 53 -12.85 -1.07 -3.20
CA TYR A 53 -11.47 -1.29 -2.80
C TYR A 53 -11.36 -2.43 -1.79
N PHE A 54 -10.26 -3.16 -1.89
CA PHE A 54 -9.94 -4.34 -1.11
C PHE A 54 -8.50 -4.24 -0.60
N LEU A 55 -8.24 -4.86 0.54
CA LEU A 55 -6.93 -4.94 1.17
C LEU A 55 -6.59 -6.39 1.46
N ALA A 56 -5.42 -6.84 1.01
CA ALA A 56 -4.93 -8.19 1.28
C ALA A 56 -3.43 -8.22 1.60
N ASN A 57 -2.97 -9.27 2.28
CA ASN A 57 -1.56 -9.46 2.62
C ASN A 57 -0.93 -10.74 2.03
N TYR A 58 -1.47 -11.26 0.92
CA TYR A 58 -0.99 -12.50 0.31
C TYR A 58 -1.08 -12.47 -1.21
N ASN A 59 -0.12 -13.09 -1.89
CA ASN A 59 0.13 -12.95 -3.33
C ASN A 59 -0.82 -13.71 -4.28
N THR A 60 -1.84 -14.37 -3.76
CA THR A 60 -2.89 -15.06 -4.55
C THR A 60 -4.27 -14.45 -4.32
N TYR A 61 -4.32 -13.23 -3.76
CA TYR A 61 -5.52 -12.47 -3.45
C TYR A 61 -6.49 -12.36 -4.64
N TYR A 62 -5.97 -12.22 -5.85
CA TYR A 62 -6.76 -12.08 -7.08
C TYR A 62 -7.68 -13.28 -7.36
N ASN A 63 -7.43 -14.46 -6.79
CA ASN A 63 -8.35 -15.60 -6.94
C ASN A 63 -9.68 -15.40 -6.19
N MET A 64 -9.83 -14.31 -5.43
CA MET A 64 -11.07 -13.97 -4.73
C MET A 64 -12.26 -13.76 -5.67
N VAL A 65 -12.02 -13.44 -6.94
CA VAL A 65 -13.07 -13.30 -7.97
C VAL A 65 -13.86 -14.62 -8.14
N ASN A 66 -13.22 -15.74 -7.82
CA ASN A 66 -13.81 -17.09 -7.83
C ASN A 66 -14.19 -17.60 -6.44
N GLY A 67 -14.23 -16.71 -5.43
CA GLY A 67 -14.47 -17.09 -4.04
C GLY A 67 -13.37 -17.97 -3.45
N GLN A 68 -12.16 -17.92 -4.01
CA GLN A 68 -11.00 -18.66 -3.51
C GLN A 68 -10.14 -17.74 -2.64
N TYR A 69 -9.92 -18.17 -1.41
CA TYR A 69 -9.19 -17.42 -0.40
C TYR A 69 -7.99 -18.21 0.11
N SER A 70 -7.13 -17.54 0.87
CA SER A 70 -5.99 -18.23 1.48
C SER A 70 -6.43 -19.26 2.52
N THR A 71 -5.54 -20.22 2.80
CA THR A 71 -5.68 -21.18 3.91
C THR A 71 -4.72 -20.88 5.06
N ASN A 72 -3.88 -19.86 4.95
CA ASN A 72 -2.92 -19.49 5.97
C ASN A 72 -3.56 -18.61 7.04
N THR A 73 -3.38 -18.98 8.30
CA THR A 73 -3.97 -18.30 9.46
C THR A 73 -3.51 -16.85 9.64
N ILE A 74 -2.40 -16.43 9.03
CA ILE A 74 -1.90 -15.06 9.12
C ILE A 74 -2.45 -14.13 8.04
N HIS A 75 -3.12 -14.69 7.03
CA HIS A 75 -3.58 -13.90 5.90
C HIS A 75 -4.94 -13.24 6.17
N PHE A 76 -5.18 -12.12 5.52
CA PHE A 76 -6.47 -11.45 5.47
C PHE A 76 -6.76 -10.93 4.05
N LEU A 77 -8.06 -10.82 3.74
CA LEU A 77 -8.64 -10.11 2.62
C LEU A 77 -9.92 -9.45 3.14
N CYS A 78 -9.93 -8.12 3.17
CA CYS A 78 -11.08 -7.32 3.60
C CYS A 78 -11.44 -6.29 2.54
N ASP A 79 -12.64 -5.72 2.62
CA ASP A 79 -13.09 -4.66 1.72
C ASP A 79 -13.81 -3.53 2.47
N PHE A 80 -13.94 -2.40 1.77
CA PHE A 80 -14.58 -1.18 2.28
C PHE A 80 -16.06 -1.05 1.85
N SER A 81 -16.68 -2.08 1.26
CA SER A 81 -18.03 -2.00 0.68
C SER A 81 -19.12 -1.68 1.71
N SER A 82 -18.95 -2.10 2.97
CA SER A 82 -19.87 -1.80 4.07
C SER A 82 -19.57 -0.46 4.76
N ALA A 83 -18.44 0.18 4.44
CA ALA A 83 -17.98 1.38 5.13
C ALA A 83 -18.71 2.65 4.68
N GLY A 84 -19.23 2.67 3.44
CA GLY A 84 -19.82 3.87 2.83
C GLY A 84 -18.85 5.07 2.83
N VAL A 85 -17.55 4.79 2.78
CA VAL A 85 -16.49 5.78 2.97
C VAL A 85 -16.01 6.32 1.64
N SER A 86 -15.90 7.64 1.57
CA SER A 86 -15.20 8.33 0.49
C SER A 86 -14.01 9.07 1.06
N LEU A 87 -12.82 8.79 0.52
CA LEU A 87 -11.59 9.43 0.95
C LEU A 87 -11.40 10.73 0.16
N SER A 88 -11.49 11.88 0.83
CA SER A 88 -11.31 13.19 0.19
C SER A 88 -9.85 13.43 -0.25
N PRO A 89 -9.63 14.32 -1.24
CA PRO A 89 -8.29 14.75 -1.64
C PRO A 89 -7.44 15.20 -0.44
N GLY A 90 -6.19 14.75 -0.41
CA GLY A 90 -5.23 15.11 0.63
C GLY A 90 -5.55 14.55 2.02
N LYS A 91 -6.36 13.49 2.09
CA LYS A 91 -6.69 12.79 3.33
C LYS A 91 -6.11 11.39 3.32
N ASN A 92 -5.77 10.93 4.51
CA ASN A 92 -5.44 9.55 4.78
C ASN A 92 -6.54 8.87 5.60
N LEU A 93 -6.45 7.54 5.62
CA LEU A 93 -7.28 6.62 6.35
C LEU A 93 -6.36 5.54 6.93
N VAL A 94 -6.51 5.24 8.21
CA VAL A 94 -5.73 4.22 8.92
C VAL A 94 -6.57 2.98 9.17
N VAL A 95 -6.06 1.83 8.73
CA VAL A 95 -6.62 0.50 9.02
C VAL A 95 -5.72 -0.20 10.04
N ALA A 96 -6.21 -0.37 11.26
CA ALA A 96 -5.55 -1.18 12.27
C ALA A 96 -5.77 -2.68 12.01
N LEU A 97 -4.75 -3.50 12.27
CA LEU A 97 -4.96 -4.95 12.30
C LEU A 97 -5.85 -5.32 13.51
N ASP A 98 -5.55 -4.74 14.67
CA ASP A 98 -6.27 -4.88 15.93
C ASP A 98 -6.53 -3.50 16.51
N GLY A 99 -7.78 -3.04 16.47
CA GLY A 99 -8.18 -1.70 16.91
C GLY A 99 -7.86 -1.44 18.38
N SER A 100 -8.00 -2.45 19.25
CA SER A 100 -7.73 -2.30 20.69
C SER A 100 -6.23 -2.07 20.95
N ALA A 101 -5.38 -2.90 20.36
CA ALA A 101 -3.92 -2.77 20.48
C ALA A 101 -3.40 -1.49 19.81
N PHE A 102 -3.98 -1.10 18.67
CA PHE A 102 -3.68 0.17 18.02
C PHE A 102 -4.02 1.35 18.94
N ARG A 103 -5.23 1.38 19.51
CA ARG A 103 -5.68 2.45 20.40
C ARG A 103 -4.81 2.56 21.64
N GLU A 104 -4.41 1.42 22.23
CA GLU A 104 -3.50 1.38 23.37
C GLU A 104 -2.13 1.99 23.01
N LYS A 105 -1.58 1.65 21.83
CA LYS A 105 -0.24 2.12 21.40
C LYS A 105 -0.23 3.60 21.01
N PHE A 106 -1.22 4.06 20.25
CA PHE A 106 -1.22 5.38 19.63
C PHE A 106 -2.10 6.40 20.35
N GLY A 107 -2.87 5.99 21.36
CA GLY A 107 -3.73 6.87 22.16
C GLY A 107 -4.94 7.42 21.40
N LYS A 108 -5.25 6.86 20.22
CA LYS A 108 -6.39 7.23 19.37
C LYS A 108 -6.91 6.02 18.60
N ALA A 109 -8.17 6.07 18.19
CA ALA A 109 -8.76 5.07 17.31
C ALA A 109 -8.12 5.14 15.90
N ALA A 110 -8.07 3.99 15.23
CA ALA A 110 -7.91 3.96 13.77
C ALA A 110 -9.24 4.33 13.10
N ASP A 111 -9.24 4.55 11.79
CA ASP A 111 -10.48 4.77 11.04
C ASP A 111 -11.25 3.46 10.83
N PHE A 112 -10.52 2.36 10.64
CA PHE A 112 -11.07 1.01 10.54
C PHE A 112 -10.17 -0.02 11.24
N GLU A 113 -10.73 -1.19 11.52
CA GLU A 113 -9.95 -2.36 11.95
C GLU A 113 -10.31 -3.66 11.22
N ILE A 114 -9.41 -4.64 11.29
CA ILE A 114 -9.57 -5.96 10.65
C ILE A 114 -10.08 -7.02 11.64
N ALA A 115 -9.52 -7.05 12.86
CA ALA A 115 -9.80 -8.13 13.82
C ALA A 115 -11.09 -7.95 14.65
N GLY A 116 -11.75 -6.79 14.58
CA GLY A 116 -13.00 -6.50 15.30
C GLY A 116 -12.85 -6.56 16.82
N THR A 117 -11.79 -5.95 17.34
CA THR A 117 -11.36 -6.02 18.74
C THR A 117 -11.72 -4.79 19.55
N ASP A 118 -11.99 -3.64 18.92
CA ASP A 118 -12.35 -2.38 19.54
C ASP A 118 -13.76 -1.96 19.09
N PRO A 119 -14.79 -2.05 19.96
CA PRO A 119 -16.17 -1.78 19.58
C PRO A 119 -16.44 -0.34 19.11
N ASP A 120 -15.53 0.59 19.38
CA ASP A 120 -15.61 1.99 18.96
C ASP A 120 -14.88 2.26 17.63
N THR A 121 -14.23 1.26 17.03
CA THR A 121 -13.58 1.34 15.72
C THR A 121 -14.39 0.52 14.70
N PRO A 122 -14.80 1.10 13.56
CA PRO A 122 -15.52 0.35 12.53
C PRO A 122 -14.72 -0.81 11.94
N ASP A 123 -15.35 -1.97 11.78
CA ASP A 123 -14.74 -3.13 11.12
C ASP A 123 -14.77 -2.99 9.60
N LEU A 124 -13.70 -3.42 8.93
CA LEU A 124 -13.77 -3.72 7.49
C LEU A 124 -14.60 -4.99 7.25
N ASN A 125 -15.19 -5.08 6.05
CA ASN A 125 -15.92 -6.28 5.67
C ASN A 125 -14.94 -7.41 5.35
N ALA A 126 -14.90 -8.42 6.22
CA ALA A 126 -14.05 -9.58 6.04
C ALA A 126 -14.55 -10.50 4.90
N ARG A 127 -13.73 -10.70 3.87
CA ARG A 127 -13.90 -11.82 2.92
C ARG A 127 -13.17 -13.06 3.40
N TYR A 128 -11.98 -12.84 3.96
CA TYR A 128 -11.19 -13.84 4.63
C TYR A 128 -10.35 -13.18 5.72
N VAL A 129 -10.41 -13.71 6.94
CA VAL A 129 -9.46 -13.34 8.01
C VAL A 129 -9.05 -14.64 8.67
N GLY A 130 -7.76 -14.97 8.58
CA GLY A 130 -7.22 -16.14 9.25
C GLY A 130 -7.33 -16.03 10.77
N SER A 131 -7.13 -17.13 11.50
CA SER A 131 -7.31 -17.16 12.95
C SER A 131 -6.25 -16.39 13.75
N ASN A 132 -5.17 -15.93 13.10
CA ASN A 132 -4.10 -15.16 13.69
C ASN A 132 -3.55 -14.17 12.65
N PRO A 133 -4.39 -13.23 12.15
CA PRO A 133 -3.98 -12.35 11.06
C PRO A 133 -2.77 -11.53 11.54
N THR A 134 -1.75 -11.38 10.70
CA THR A 134 -0.48 -10.75 11.09
C THR A 134 0.26 -10.26 9.85
N LEU A 135 0.98 -9.14 9.98
CA LEU A 135 2.03 -8.77 9.05
C LEU A 135 3.34 -9.42 9.52
N GLU A 136 3.77 -10.50 8.87
CA GLU A 136 4.95 -11.26 9.30
C GLU A 136 6.20 -10.37 9.24
N PHE A 137 6.96 -10.34 10.35
CA PHE A 137 8.06 -9.38 10.49
C PHE A 137 9.17 -9.55 9.44
N THR A 138 9.49 -10.79 9.06
CA THR A 138 10.66 -11.05 8.20
C THR A 138 10.40 -10.91 6.70
N ARG A 139 9.12 -10.95 6.30
CA ARG A 139 8.69 -10.99 4.90
C ARG A 139 7.18 -10.77 4.80
N GLY A 140 6.74 -10.31 3.65
CA GLY A 140 5.31 -10.28 3.33
C GLY A 140 5.02 -9.27 2.24
N MET A 141 3.74 -8.99 2.09
CA MET A 141 3.25 -7.92 1.25
C MET A 141 1.93 -7.39 1.78
N VAL A 142 1.56 -6.18 1.36
CA VAL A 142 0.20 -5.68 1.38
C VAL A 142 -0.12 -5.15 -0.01
N VAL A 143 -1.35 -5.38 -0.46
CA VAL A 143 -1.88 -4.83 -1.72
C VAL A 143 -3.23 -4.19 -1.46
N LEU A 144 -3.37 -2.96 -1.95
CA LEU A 144 -4.63 -2.28 -2.18
C LEU A 144 -5.02 -2.56 -3.64
N PHE A 145 -6.23 -3.06 -3.86
CA PHE A 145 -6.73 -3.37 -5.20
C PHE A 145 -8.21 -3.08 -5.32
N THR A 146 -8.72 -3.03 -6.55
CA THR A 146 -10.15 -2.81 -6.85
C THR A 146 -10.73 -3.97 -7.63
N TRP A 147 -12.03 -4.17 -7.44
CA TRP A 147 -12.81 -5.12 -8.23
C TRP A 147 -14.27 -4.69 -8.30
N ASP A 148 -14.85 -4.77 -9.49
CA ASP A 148 -16.23 -4.32 -9.76
C ASP A 148 -17.30 -5.36 -9.38
N GLY A 149 -16.89 -6.54 -8.93
CA GLY A 149 -17.77 -7.66 -8.58
C GLY A 149 -18.17 -8.57 -9.74
N ASN A 150 -17.73 -8.27 -10.97
CA ASN A 150 -18.16 -8.97 -12.20
C ASN A 150 -17.01 -9.39 -13.10
N SER A 151 -15.98 -8.55 -13.26
CA SER A 151 -14.87 -8.77 -14.18
C SER A 151 -14.03 -9.98 -13.79
N ASP A 152 -13.39 -10.61 -14.77
CA ASP A 152 -12.43 -11.71 -14.53
C ASP A 152 -11.26 -11.32 -13.63
N LEU A 153 -10.76 -10.11 -13.82
CA LEU A 153 -9.52 -9.64 -13.21
C LEU A 153 -9.79 -8.56 -12.19
N VAL A 154 -8.98 -8.55 -11.14
CA VAL A 154 -8.85 -7.39 -10.26
C VAL A 154 -7.87 -6.39 -10.87
N GLN A 155 -7.96 -5.13 -10.45
CA GLN A 155 -6.96 -4.12 -10.82
C GLN A 155 -6.21 -3.69 -9.58
N ASP A 156 -4.89 -3.70 -9.66
CA ASP A 156 -4.05 -3.28 -8.54
C ASP A 156 -4.09 -1.75 -8.40
N VAL A 157 -3.90 -1.27 -7.16
CA VAL A 157 -3.91 0.17 -6.86
C VAL A 157 -2.62 0.57 -6.18
N ASP A 158 -2.16 -0.16 -5.17
CA ASP A 158 -0.81 0.05 -4.64
C ASP A 158 -0.40 -1.26 -3.98
N TYR A 159 0.88 -1.50 -3.93
CA TYR A 159 1.48 -2.72 -3.45
C TYR A 159 2.77 -2.39 -2.74
N ILE A 160 2.98 -2.97 -1.55
CA ILE A 160 4.27 -2.92 -0.87
C ILE A 160 4.69 -4.33 -0.42
N PRO A 161 5.73 -4.92 -1.03
CA PRO A 161 6.42 -6.07 -0.47
C PRO A 161 7.42 -5.65 0.60
N TRP A 162 7.82 -6.59 1.46
CA TRP A 162 9.03 -6.47 2.28
C TRP A 162 9.71 -7.82 2.46
N GLY A 163 10.96 -7.76 2.87
CA GLY A 163 11.78 -8.92 3.21
C GLY A 163 12.98 -9.09 2.28
N LEU A 164 13.76 -10.15 2.52
CA LEU A 164 14.92 -10.48 1.70
C LEU A 164 14.51 -11.26 0.45
N LEU A 165 15.27 -11.12 -0.65
CA LEU A 165 15.03 -11.81 -1.92
C LEU A 165 14.81 -13.34 -1.83
N PRO A 166 15.46 -14.11 -0.93
CA PRO A 166 15.14 -15.54 -0.76
C PRO A 166 13.70 -15.82 -0.29
N PHE A 167 12.97 -14.81 0.16
CA PHE A 167 11.57 -14.88 0.56
C PHE A 167 10.63 -14.23 -0.46
N SER A 168 11.12 -13.96 -1.68
CA SER A 168 10.34 -13.33 -2.76
C SER A 168 9.16 -14.18 -3.25
N SER A 169 9.07 -15.46 -2.88
CA SER A 169 7.90 -16.30 -3.18
C SER A 169 6.59 -15.84 -2.49
N TYR A 170 6.67 -14.89 -1.56
CA TYR A 170 5.53 -14.26 -0.88
C TYR A 170 5.07 -12.99 -1.59
N TRP A 171 5.85 -12.50 -2.55
CA TRP A 171 5.57 -11.30 -3.33
C TRP A 171 4.66 -11.64 -4.50
N MET A 172 4.01 -10.61 -5.03
CA MET A 172 3.06 -10.71 -6.11
C MET A 172 3.76 -10.79 -7.47
N ASP A 173 3.32 -11.73 -8.30
CA ASP A 173 3.67 -11.81 -9.72
C ASP A 173 2.55 -12.61 -10.43
N LYS A 174 1.80 -11.93 -11.30
CA LYS A 174 0.69 -12.51 -12.06
C LYS A 174 1.06 -12.90 -13.48
N SER A 175 2.36 -12.92 -13.81
CA SER A 175 2.82 -13.29 -15.15
C SER A 175 2.34 -14.68 -15.56
N GLY A 176 1.68 -14.76 -16.71
CA GLY A 176 1.08 -15.98 -17.22
C GLY A 176 -0.15 -16.51 -16.45
N VAL A 177 -0.71 -15.72 -15.53
CA VAL A 177 -1.95 -16.08 -14.82
C VAL A 177 -3.16 -15.69 -15.67
N SER A 178 -4.06 -16.65 -15.88
CA SER A 178 -5.39 -16.42 -16.46
C SER A 178 -6.47 -16.82 -15.48
N VAL A 179 -7.52 -15.99 -15.36
CA VAL A 179 -8.65 -16.19 -14.46
C VAL A 179 -9.95 -15.97 -15.23
N ASP A 180 -10.90 -16.86 -15.00
CA ASP A 180 -12.29 -16.76 -15.47
C ASP A 180 -13.12 -16.41 -14.24
N GLY A 181 -13.64 -15.19 -14.17
CA GLY A 181 -14.38 -14.67 -13.03
C GLY A 181 -15.89 -14.90 -13.17
N PRO A 182 -16.72 -14.14 -12.44
CA PRO A 182 -18.17 -14.32 -12.44
C PRO A 182 -18.87 -13.62 -13.62
N ASP A 183 -18.15 -13.36 -14.72
CA ASP A 183 -18.72 -12.68 -15.87
C ASP A 183 -19.71 -13.60 -16.64
N ALA A 184 -20.22 -13.13 -17.78
CA ALA A 184 -21.29 -13.82 -18.48
C ALA A 184 -20.84 -15.07 -19.24
N ASP A 185 -19.54 -15.25 -19.50
CA ASP A 185 -19.03 -16.35 -20.30
C ASP A 185 -18.14 -17.30 -19.48
N ALA A 186 -17.21 -17.99 -20.15
CA ALA A 186 -16.34 -19.00 -19.52
C ALA A 186 -14.92 -18.91 -20.11
N THR A 187 -14.57 -17.73 -20.63
CA THR A 187 -13.34 -17.43 -21.32
C THR A 187 -12.45 -16.64 -20.37
N PRO A 188 -11.37 -17.25 -19.86
CA PRO A 188 -10.48 -16.55 -18.95
C PRO A 188 -9.82 -15.32 -19.60
N SER A 189 -9.74 -14.23 -18.85
CA SER A 189 -8.83 -13.12 -19.11
C SER A 189 -7.44 -13.40 -18.54
N THR A 190 -6.39 -12.87 -19.17
CA THR A 190 -4.99 -13.08 -18.76
C THR A 190 -4.40 -11.77 -18.25
N TYR A 191 -3.78 -11.80 -17.08
CA TYR A 191 -3.01 -10.67 -16.56
C TYR A 191 -1.83 -10.34 -17.48
N LYS A 192 -1.46 -9.07 -17.52
CA LYS A 192 -0.16 -8.65 -18.04
C LYS A 192 0.95 -9.22 -17.17
N ASP A 193 2.15 -9.32 -17.74
CA ASP A 193 3.30 -9.78 -16.98
C ASP A 193 3.72 -8.71 -15.96
N ASP A 194 3.80 -9.10 -14.69
CA ASP A 194 4.34 -8.28 -13.61
C ASP A 194 5.89 -8.36 -13.64
N LEU A 195 6.57 -7.44 -12.94
CA LEU A 195 8.00 -7.60 -12.72
C LEU A 195 8.26 -8.88 -11.91
N ALA A 196 9.10 -9.77 -12.43
CA ALA A 196 9.43 -11.02 -11.77
C ALA A 196 9.93 -10.77 -10.34
N VAL A 197 9.45 -11.59 -9.38
CA VAL A 197 9.75 -11.40 -7.94
C VAL A 197 11.25 -11.35 -7.61
N SER A 198 12.11 -11.94 -8.44
CA SER A 198 13.57 -11.90 -8.29
C SER A 198 14.22 -10.55 -8.65
N GLN A 199 13.47 -9.66 -9.29
CA GLN A 199 13.89 -8.33 -9.73
C GLN A 199 13.22 -7.19 -8.96
N GLN A 200 12.15 -7.49 -8.20
CA GLN A 200 11.46 -6.55 -7.33
C GLN A 200 12.39 -6.02 -6.22
N LYS A 201 12.23 -4.75 -5.86
CA LYS A 201 13.12 -4.05 -4.91
C LYS A 201 12.42 -3.78 -3.59
N ALA A 202 12.08 -4.84 -2.88
CA ALA A 202 11.46 -4.73 -1.57
C ALA A 202 12.42 -4.14 -0.50
N PRO A 203 11.94 -3.30 0.43
CA PRO A 203 12.69 -2.92 1.62
C PRO A 203 12.70 -4.08 2.63
N ILE A 204 13.53 -3.96 3.66
CA ILE A 204 13.48 -4.86 4.82
C ILE A 204 12.52 -4.23 5.84
N ALA A 205 11.73 -5.06 6.53
CA ALA A 205 10.92 -4.57 7.65
C ALA A 205 11.81 -3.86 8.69
N PRO A 206 11.45 -2.64 9.10
CA PRO A 206 12.31 -1.87 9.96
C PRO A 206 12.28 -2.42 11.39
N THR A 207 13.41 -2.29 12.10
CA THR A 207 13.53 -2.72 13.50
C THR A 207 13.25 -1.55 14.44
N GLY A 208 13.14 -1.82 15.74
CA GLY A 208 13.02 -0.75 16.75
C GLY A 208 11.65 -0.06 16.83
N GLY A 209 10.60 -0.71 16.31
CA GLY A 209 9.23 -0.18 16.36
C GLY A 209 8.96 0.95 15.36
N LEU A 210 9.84 1.13 14.38
CA LEU A 210 9.65 2.04 13.26
C LEU A 210 8.62 1.47 12.26
N SER A 211 8.01 2.33 11.47
CA SER A 211 7.19 1.99 10.30
C SER A 211 7.94 2.29 9.02
N LEU A 212 7.45 1.76 7.89
CA LEU A 212 7.83 2.23 6.56
C LEU A 212 6.84 3.32 6.16
N GLN A 213 7.34 4.54 5.91
CA GLN A 213 6.55 5.68 5.44
C GLN A 213 6.98 6.07 4.03
N ARG A 214 6.01 6.32 3.16
CA ARG A 214 6.24 6.81 1.82
C ARG A 214 6.83 8.22 1.90
N LEU A 215 7.85 8.53 1.10
CA LEU A 215 8.55 9.82 1.14
C LEU A 215 7.78 10.96 0.48
N GLY A 216 6.83 10.64 -0.40
CA GLY A 216 5.99 11.57 -1.15
C GLY A 216 5.04 10.79 -2.06
N ILE A 217 4.43 11.45 -3.03
CA ILE A 217 3.40 10.82 -3.90
C ILE A 217 3.97 10.15 -5.16
N THR A 218 5.28 10.16 -5.36
CA THR A 218 5.91 9.58 -6.55
C THR A 218 6.33 8.14 -6.27
N GLU A 219 5.89 7.22 -7.13
CA GLU A 219 6.33 5.83 -7.13
C GLU A 219 7.61 5.69 -7.95
N ILE A 220 8.73 5.45 -7.26
CA ILE A 220 10.05 5.55 -7.86
C ILE A 220 10.30 4.35 -8.79
N ASN A 221 10.63 4.62 -10.05
CA ASN A 221 10.90 3.62 -11.10
C ASN A 221 9.72 2.72 -11.48
N GLU A 222 8.52 3.08 -11.07
CA GLU A 222 7.34 2.35 -11.46
C GLU A 222 7.03 2.53 -12.96
N THR A 223 6.58 1.47 -13.61
CA THR A 223 6.18 1.44 -15.01
C THR A 223 4.68 1.76 -15.11
N ALA A 224 4.35 2.99 -15.47
CA ALA A 224 2.98 3.51 -15.49
C ALA A 224 2.07 2.96 -16.63
N THR A 225 2.55 2.03 -17.47
CA THR A 225 1.77 1.49 -18.60
C THR A 225 2.06 0.01 -18.84
N ASP A 226 1.11 -0.70 -19.45
CA ASP A 226 1.22 -2.13 -19.80
C ASP A 226 1.29 -3.10 -18.60
N GLY A 227 0.80 -2.66 -17.43
CA GLY A 227 0.60 -3.49 -16.25
C GLY A 227 -0.87 -3.74 -15.91
N ASN A 228 -1.10 -4.23 -14.69
CA ASN A 228 -2.39 -4.70 -14.17
C ASN A 228 -3.09 -3.69 -13.24
N GLY A 229 -2.50 -2.51 -13.03
CA GLY A 229 -3.03 -1.47 -12.14
C GLY A 229 -4.18 -0.64 -12.75
N LEU A 230 -4.84 0.17 -11.90
CA LEU A 230 -6.07 0.94 -12.20
C LEU A 230 -5.97 1.83 -13.46
N THR A 231 -4.77 2.28 -13.83
CA THR A 231 -4.50 3.10 -15.03
C THR A 231 -3.44 2.50 -15.96
N GLY A 232 -3.18 1.18 -15.81
CA GLY A 232 -2.20 0.43 -16.60
C GLY A 232 -0.82 0.36 -15.95
N HIS A 233 -0.72 0.75 -14.69
CA HIS A 233 0.48 0.68 -13.87
C HIS A 233 0.92 -0.77 -13.63
N ASN A 234 2.24 -0.99 -13.50
CA ASN A 234 2.81 -2.24 -13.06
C ASN A 234 3.38 -2.04 -11.66
N GLU A 235 2.51 -2.16 -10.67
CA GLU A 235 2.81 -1.96 -9.25
C GLU A 235 4.05 -2.76 -8.79
N ALA A 236 4.30 -3.93 -9.40
CA ALA A 236 5.45 -4.76 -9.07
C ALA A 236 6.82 -4.13 -9.42
N THR A 237 6.85 -3.03 -10.18
CA THR A 237 8.08 -2.38 -10.65
C THR A 237 8.61 -1.26 -9.76
N GLU A 238 7.83 -0.80 -8.78
CA GLU A 238 8.25 0.25 -7.86
C GLU A 238 9.56 -0.12 -7.12
N ASP A 239 10.41 0.88 -6.90
CA ASP A 239 11.59 0.80 -6.06
C ASP A 239 11.25 1.25 -4.64
N TRP A 240 10.59 0.38 -3.88
CA TRP A 240 10.16 0.67 -2.50
C TRP A 240 11.30 1.04 -1.55
N GLN A 241 12.54 0.61 -1.83
CA GLN A 241 13.73 1.03 -1.08
C GLN A 241 14.02 2.53 -1.24
N GLN A 242 13.51 3.16 -2.29
CA GLN A 242 13.61 4.59 -2.55
C GLN A 242 12.30 5.33 -2.30
N SER A 243 11.15 4.68 -2.45
CA SER A 243 9.85 5.30 -2.18
C SER A 243 9.52 5.38 -0.70
N PHE A 244 10.06 4.47 0.13
CA PHE A 244 9.77 4.40 1.57
C PHE A 244 11.01 4.63 2.43
N VAL A 245 10.79 5.19 3.62
CA VAL A 245 11.81 5.39 4.66
C VAL A 245 11.34 4.78 5.98
N ALA A 246 12.29 4.22 6.74
CA ALA A 246 12.03 3.76 8.10
C ALA A 246 12.03 4.94 9.08
N THR A 247 10.90 5.21 9.72
CA THR A 247 10.78 6.32 10.69
C THR A 247 9.79 6.00 11.82
N THR A 248 9.69 6.90 12.80
CA THR A 248 8.76 6.74 13.93
C THR A 248 7.32 6.73 13.40
N PRO A 249 6.49 5.75 13.78
CA PRO A 249 5.15 5.65 13.23
C PRO A 249 4.32 6.90 13.51
N SER A 250 3.61 7.38 12.49
CA SER A 250 2.80 8.59 12.57
C SER A 250 1.42 8.41 11.92
N PRO A 251 0.65 7.38 12.34
CA PRO A 251 -0.63 7.08 11.71
C PRO A 251 -1.54 8.32 11.71
N GLY A 252 -2.26 8.54 10.62
CA GLY A 252 -3.08 9.73 10.36
C GLY A 252 -2.28 10.97 9.98
N SER A 253 -0.98 10.85 9.66
CA SER A 253 -0.14 11.97 9.21
C SER A 253 0.69 11.57 8.00
N PHE A 254 0.46 12.24 6.87
CA PHE A 254 1.26 12.07 5.66
C PHE A 254 1.59 13.44 5.05
N SER A 255 2.78 13.56 4.46
CA SER A 255 3.21 14.73 3.70
C SER A 255 3.53 14.33 2.27
N GLU A 256 2.93 15.03 1.31
CA GLU A 256 3.25 14.86 -0.11
C GLU A 256 4.67 15.36 -0.46
N VAL A 257 5.23 16.24 0.36
CA VAL A 257 6.50 16.90 0.10
C VAL A 257 7.57 16.36 1.05
N PRO A 258 8.55 15.60 0.53
CA PRO A 258 9.65 15.11 1.36
C PRO A 258 10.34 16.26 2.10
N GLY A 259 10.35 16.21 3.43
CA GLY A 259 11.10 17.16 4.27
C GLY A 259 10.48 18.55 4.46
N ASP A 260 9.20 18.76 4.13
CA ASP A 260 8.51 20.04 4.36
C ASP A 260 8.17 20.33 5.83
N GLY A 261 8.53 19.43 6.74
CA GLY A 261 8.31 19.57 8.17
C GLY A 261 6.87 19.32 8.62
N THR A 262 5.99 18.86 7.72
CA THR A 262 4.68 18.29 8.10
C THR A 262 4.75 16.78 8.33
N GLY A 263 5.86 16.13 7.88
CA GLY A 263 6.34 14.81 8.32
C GLY A 263 7.58 14.91 9.23
N THR A 264 7.93 13.81 9.94
CA THR A 264 9.09 13.78 10.86
C THR A 264 10.40 14.07 10.13
N ALA A 265 11.08 15.15 10.48
CA ALA A 265 12.37 15.51 9.89
C ALA A 265 13.49 14.54 10.32
N TRP A 266 14.16 13.92 9.35
CA TRP A 266 15.37 13.12 9.58
C TRP A 266 16.61 13.99 9.45
N LEU A 267 17.36 14.16 10.54
CA LEU A 267 18.71 14.74 10.52
C LEU A 267 19.71 13.59 10.69
N ALA A 268 20.38 13.17 9.63
CA ALA A 268 21.63 12.43 9.78
C ALA A 268 22.75 13.41 10.11
N PRO A 269 23.60 13.12 11.12
CA PRO A 269 24.84 13.86 11.29
C PRO A 269 25.73 13.60 10.06
N ASP A 270 26.15 14.68 9.42
CA ASP A 270 27.20 14.63 8.39
C ASP A 270 28.47 14.05 9.01
N THR A 271 29.16 13.17 8.29
CA THR A 271 30.40 12.58 8.78
C THR A 271 31.41 13.70 9.03
N VAL A 272 31.83 13.84 10.28
CA VAL A 272 32.92 14.74 10.63
C VAL A 272 34.19 14.15 10.01
N ASP A 273 34.67 14.75 8.92
CA ASP A 273 36.03 14.53 8.44
C ASP A 273 36.98 15.02 9.53
N VAL A 274 37.51 14.06 10.30
CA VAL A 274 38.59 14.34 11.24
C VAL A 274 39.86 14.42 10.40
N GLU A 275 40.22 15.62 9.95
CA GLU A 275 41.54 15.86 9.37
C GLU A 275 42.60 15.49 10.43
N ALA A 276 43.47 14.54 10.06
CA ALA A 276 44.59 14.06 10.85
C ALA A 276 45.82 14.97 10.73
#